data_AF-A0A6B2DG47-F1
#
_entry.id   AF-A0A6B2DG47-F1
#
_cell.length_a   1.000
_cell.length_b   1.000
_cell.length_c   1.000
_cell.angle_alpha   90.00
_cell.angle_beta   90.00
_cell.angle_gamma   90.00
#
_symmetry.space_group_name_H-M   'P 1'
#
loop_
_entity.id
_entity.type
_entity.pdbx_description
1 polymer ?
#
loop_
_entity_poly.entity_id
_entity_poly.type
_entity_poly.pdbx_seq_one_letter_code
_entity_poly.pdbx_strand_id
1 'polypeptide(L)' 'MSSPYARELGDFLRARRGRLSPRDVGLEPGGRRKVTGLRREEIAVLAGLSTDYYQRIEQGREVRP' A
#
# COMPACT_ATOMS: atom_id res chain seq x y z
N MET A 1 -22.49 4.11 -4.48
CA MET A 1 -22.15 2.73 -4.09
C MET A 1 -20.70 2.51 -4.49
N SER A 2 -19.82 2.08 -3.57
CA SER A 2 -18.42 1.83 -3.94
C SER A 2 -18.38 0.71 -4.98
N SER A 3 -17.63 0.92 -6.06
CA SER A 3 -17.45 -0.06 -7.13
C SER A 3 -16.92 -1.38 -6.56
N PRO A 4 -17.46 -2.56 -6.93
CA PRO A 4 -16.92 -3.84 -6.47
C PRO A 4 -15.42 -3.98 -6.78
N TYR A 5 -14.98 -3.39 -7.89
CA TYR A 5 -13.58 -3.31 -8.29
C TYR A 5 -12.69 -2.54 -7.30
N ALA A 6 -13.21 -1.55 -6.58
CA ALA A 6 -12.42 -0.76 -5.63
C ALA A 6 -11.97 -1.61 -4.44
N ARG A 7 -12.84 -2.52 -3.97
CA ARG A 7 -12.49 -3.45 -2.89
C ARG A 7 -11.49 -4.50 -3.34
N GLU A 8 -11.73 -5.11 -4.51
CA GLU A 8 -10.82 -6.08 -5.11
C GLU A 8 -9.42 -5.50 -5.34
N LEU A 9 -9.35 -4.26 -5.85
CA LEU A 9 -8.09 -3.53 -5.99
C LEU A 9 -7.42 -3.29 -4.64
N GLY A 10 -8.18 -2.86 -3.63
CA GLY A 10 -7.63 -2.63 -2.29
C GLY A 10 -7.03 -3.89 -1.66
N ASP A 11 -7.69 -5.03 -1.83
CA ASP A 11 -7.21 -6.32 -1.33
C ASP A 11 -5.99 -6.81 -2.15
N PHE A 12 -5.99 -6.62 -3.47
CA PHE A 12 -4.83 -6.90 -4.33
C PHE A 12 -3.60 -6.09 -3.89
N LEU A 13 -3.74 -4.78 -3.69
CA LEU A 13 -2.66 -3.90 -3.26
C LEU A 13 -2.14 -4.29 -1.87
N ARG A 14 -3.03 -4.60 -0.93
CA ARG A 14 -2.64 -5.08 0.40
C ARG A 14 -1.84 -6.38 0.31
N ALA A 15 -2.29 -7.33 -0.51
CA ALA A 15 -1.61 -8.61 -0.70
C ALA A 15 -0.24 -8.43 -1.35
N ARG A 16 -0.11 -7.59 -2.38
CA ARG A 16 1.16 -7.34 -3.06
C ARG A 16 2.15 -6.63 -2.13
N ARG A 17 1.70 -5.62 -1.39
CA ARG A 17 2.50 -4.90 -0.40
C ARG A 17 3.02 -5.83 0.70
N GLY A 18 2.17 -6.76 1.17
CA GLY A 18 2.55 -7.73 2.21
C GLY A 18 3.62 -8.75 1.77
N ARG A 19 3.80 -8.97 0.46
CA ARG A 19 4.75 -9.94 -0.10
C ARG A 19 6.14 -9.35 -0.42
N LEU A 20 6.25 -8.03 -0.54
CA LEU A 20 7.52 -7.37 -0.85
C LEU A 20 8.26 -7.02 0.43
N SER A 21 9.54 -7.36 0.52
CA SER A 21 10.41 -6.81 1.55
C SER A 21 10.93 -5.44 1.14
N PRO A 22 11.34 -4.57 2.09
CA PRO A 22 12.00 -3.30 1.76
C PRO A 22 13.19 -3.47 0.81
N ARG A 23 13.98 -4.53 1.01
CA ARG A 23 15.19 -4.77 0.24
C ARG A 23 14.92 -5.09 -1.23
N ASP A 24 13.80 -5.74 -1.53
CA ASP A 24 13.39 -6.05 -2.90
C ASP A 24 13.14 -4.81 -3.76
N VAL A 25 12.93 -3.66 -3.10
CA VAL A 25 12.66 -2.36 -3.73
C VAL A 25 13.73 -1.32 -3.40
N GLY A 26 14.90 -1.75 -2.94
CA GLY A 26 16.05 -0.87 -2.67
C GLY A 26 15.92 -0.04 -1.39
N LEU A 27 15.00 -0.39 -0.49
CA LEU A 27 14.86 0.25 0.81
C LEU A 27 15.53 -0.58 1.89
N GLU A 28 16.23 0.08 2.81
CA GLU A 28 16.66 -0.58 4.03
C GLU A 28 15.46 -0.78 4.97
N PRO A 29 15.30 -1.98 5.57
CA PRO A 29 14.31 -2.16 6.62
C PRO A 29 14.63 -1.21 7.78
N GLY A 30 13.73 -0.26 8.05
CA GLY A 30 13.87 0.64 9.21
C GLY A 30 13.85 -0.12 10.55
N GLY A 31 13.85 0.62 11.66
CA GLY A 31 13.76 0.06 13.02
C GLY A 31 12.49 -0.78 13.28
N ARG A 32 12.22 -1.14 14.53
CA ARG A 32 11.17 -2.11 14.94
C ARG A 32 9.87 -2.02 14.09
N ARG A 33 9.54 -3.09 13.37
CA ARG A 33 8.43 -3.14 12.40
C ARG A 33 7.29 -4.02 12.92
N LYS A 34 6.04 -3.61 12.64
CA LYS A 34 4.82 -4.40 12.94
C LYS A 34 4.34 -5.23 11.74
N VAL A 35 4.90 -4.99 10.56
CA VAL A 35 4.52 -5.68 9.31
C VAL A 35 5.74 -6.40 8.73
N THR A 36 5.50 -7.54 8.09
CA THR A 36 6.53 -8.36 7.43
C THR A 36 6.90 -7.82 6.04
N GLY A 37 5.93 -7.31 5.29
CA GLY A 37 6.14 -6.68 3.97
C GLY A 37 6.39 -5.17 4.03
N LEU A 38 6.10 -4.47 2.94
CA LEU A 38 6.20 -3.02 2.89
C LEU A 38 5.14 -2.35 3.78
N ARG A 39 5.49 -1.21 4.36
CA ARG A 39 4.57 -0.30 5.04
C ARG A 39 3.83 0.56 4.00
N ARG A 40 2.75 1.23 4.43
CA ARG A 40 1.99 2.10 3.52
C ARG A 40 2.80 3.31 3.11
N GLU A 41 3.56 3.88 4.04
CA GLU A 41 4.46 5.00 3.75
C GLU A 41 5.57 4.62 2.75
N GLU A 42 6.11 3.40 2.85
CA GLU A 42 7.17 2.92 1.96
C GLU A 42 6.67 2.81 0.52
N ILE A 43 5.53 2.15 0.29
CA ILE A 43 4.96 2.04 -1.05
C ILE A 43 4.44 3.37 -1.59
N ALA A 44 3.92 4.25 -0.73
CA ALA A 44 3.44 5.57 -1.13
C ALA A 44 4.59 6.43 -1.68
N VAL A 45 5.75 6.42 -1.00
CA VAL A 45 6.97 7.08 -1.50
C VAL A 45 7.40 6.50 -2.84
N LEU A 46 7.46 5.16 -2.97
CA LEU A 46 7.84 4.50 -4.22
C LEU A 46 6.89 4.81 -5.39
N ALA A 47 5.61 5.02 -5.10
CA ALA A 47 4.59 5.33 -6.10
C ALA A 47 4.40 6.85 -6.35
N GLY A 48 5.11 7.72 -5.64
CA GLY A 48 4.89 9.17 -5.72
C GLY A 48 3.52 9.63 -5.21
N LEU A 49 2.95 8.90 -4.24
CA LEU A 49 1.63 9.15 -3.67
C LEU A 49 1.73 9.60 -2.21
N SER A 50 0.66 10.24 -1.71
CA SER A 50 0.53 10.41 -0.26
C SER A 50 0.13 9.10 0.41
N THR A 51 0.59 8.88 1.64
CA THR A 51 0.24 7.69 2.43
C THR A 51 -1.26 7.57 2.66
N ASP A 52 -1.96 8.69 2.88
CA ASP A 52 -3.42 8.71 3.06
C ASP A 52 -4.15 8.31 1.78
N TYR A 53 -3.68 8.78 0.62
CA TYR A 53 -4.26 8.39 -0.67
C TYR A 53 -4.12 6.88 -0.91
N TYR A 54 -2.93 6.32 -0.71
CA TYR A 54 -2.70 4.87 -0.82
C TYR A 54 -3.57 4.08 0.18
N GLN A 55 -3.70 4.57 1.42
CA GLN A 55 -4.55 3.94 2.43
C GLN A 55 -6.03 3.92 2.01
N ARG A 56 -6.55 5.00 1.41
CA ARG A 56 -7.94 5.05 0.93
C ARG A 56 -8.20 4.04 -0.18
N ILE A 57 -7.25 3.87 -1.11
CA ILE A 57 -7.33 2.84 -2.16
C ILE A 57 -7.33 1.44 -1.52
N GLU A 58 -6.42 1.16 -0.58
CA GLU A 58 -6.41 -0.12 0.15
C GLU A 58 -7.71 -0.42 0.93
N GLN A 59 -8.47 0.61 1.29
CA GLN A 59 -9.77 0.47 1.96
C GLN A 59 -10.94 0.33 0.97
N GLY A 60 -10.68 0.40 -0.34
CA GLY A 60 -11.72 0.41 -1.38
C GLY A 60 -12.63 1.64 -1.29
N ARG A 61 -12.12 2.76 -0.75
CA ARG A 61 -12.83 4.03 -0.76
C ARG A 61 -12.68 4.68 -2.14
N GLU A 62 -13.73 5.35 -2.59
CA GLU A 62 -13.67 6.14 -3.81
C GLU A 62 -12.59 7.22 -3.64
N VAL A 63 -11.55 7.15 -4.46
CA VAL A 63 -10.55 8.20 -4.60
C VAL A 63 -10.80 8.88 -5.93
N ARG A 64 -10.94 10.21 -5.91
CA ARG A 64 -10.99 11.01 -7.13
C ARG A 64 -9.59 11.59 -7.35
N PRO A 65 -8.97 11.35 -8.52
CA PRO A 65 -7.68 11.93 -8.85
C PRO A 65 -7.76 13.46 -8.94
#